data_AF-A0A6P0XRM6-F1
#
_entry.id   AF-A0A6P0XRM6-F1
#
_cell.length_a   1.000
_cell.length_b   1.000
_cell.length_c   1.000
_cell.angle_alpha   90.00
_cell.angle_beta   90.00
_cell.angle_gamma   90.00
#
_symmetry.space_group_name_H-M   'P 1'
#
loop_
_entity.id
_entity.type
_entity.pdbx_description
1 polymer ?
#
loop_
_entity_poly.entity_id
_entity_poly.type
_entity_poly.pdbx_seq_one_letter_code
_entity_poly.pdbx_strand_id
1 'polypeptide(L)'
;MLFNAEAIPGVGYRLFWLCQEAEKHGGGKEKRGAGFVLDNGLLEVVVDKETGQLQRVWDRFNGREVLAGAGNQLQFFQDQGQYWDAWNIDPNYERYPLPAPQLKSISWLETGQIQQRLRVVLQFQHSEITQDYLLQADSPVLRMVTKVDWRETHVLLKAAFPFNLEADYASYEIACGTIERTTKPQTAAEKAQWEVFAHRWADLTDNSQTYGVSLLNDCKYGYDAKPEQLRLSLLRSPCWPDPEADRGEHHFTYALYPHRGTWQDGATVRRGYELNVPLQSLMLDVSKQEKTTTLPPTATLLNIGDESLILMACKQAEDDQKTMILRCYESQGQECDLTLNSQLDLEICDRVDCLERVTQQENICQIKPWQIASFTFKLSS
;
A
#
# COMPACT_ATOMS: atom_id res chain seq x y z
N MET A 1 -10.96 0.55 -21.92
CA MET A 1 -9.80 1.27 -22.48
C MET A 1 -8.84 1.51 -21.32
N LEU A 2 -7.59 1.07 -21.44
CA LEU A 2 -6.53 1.39 -20.49
C LEU A 2 -5.56 2.34 -21.19
N PHE A 3 -5.07 3.36 -20.50
CA PHE A 3 -4.05 4.28 -21.02
C PHE A 3 -3.14 4.70 -19.86
N ASN A 4 -1.91 5.12 -20.16
CA ASN A 4 -1.01 5.65 -19.16
C ASN A 4 -1.38 7.10 -18.82
N ALA A 5 -1.80 7.36 -17.58
CA ALA A 5 -2.18 8.69 -17.13
C ALA A 5 -0.96 9.39 -16.51
N GLU A 6 -0.10 9.93 -17.37
CA GLU A 6 1.19 10.50 -16.97
C GLU A 6 1.06 11.92 -16.38
N ALA A 7 2.01 12.25 -15.50
CA ALA A 7 2.22 13.60 -14.96
C ALA A 7 0.97 14.23 -14.32
N ILE A 8 0.22 13.46 -13.52
CA ILE A 8 -0.85 13.99 -12.69
C ILE A 8 -0.23 14.61 -11.43
N PRO A 9 -0.40 15.93 -11.20
CA PRO A 9 0.14 16.58 -10.02
C PRO A 9 -0.57 16.11 -8.74
N GLY A 10 0.18 16.01 -7.63
CA GLY A 10 -0.38 15.81 -6.30
C GLY A 10 -1.33 16.95 -5.94
N VAL A 11 -2.50 16.61 -5.37
CA VAL A 11 -3.61 17.55 -5.11
C VAL A 11 -3.81 18.49 -6.30
N GLY A 12 -4.21 17.90 -7.43
CA GLY A 12 -4.39 18.61 -8.68
C GLY A 12 -5.13 17.75 -9.70
N TYR A 13 -5.12 18.17 -10.95
CA TYR A 13 -5.80 17.43 -12.01
C TYR A 13 -5.11 17.59 -13.37
N ARG A 14 -5.43 16.67 -14.27
CA ARG A 14 -5.06 16.69 -15.68
C ARG A 14 -6.23 16.19 -16.53
N LEU A 15 -6.56 16.94 -17.57
CA LEU A 15 -7.59 16.58 -18.53
C LEU A 15 -7.02 15.64 -19.60
N PHE A 16 -7.80 14.61 -19.92
CA PHE A 16 -7.54 13.69 -21.01
C PHE A 16 -8.76 13.69 -21.94
N TRP A 17 -8.51 13.73 -23.25
CA TRP A 17 -9.56 13.76 -24.27
C TRP A 17 -9.74 12.39 -24.88
N LEU A 18 -10.97 11.91 -24.91
CA LEU A 18 -11.33 10.72 -25.68
C LEU A 18 -11.56 11.13 -27.14
N CYS A 19 -10.57 10.89 -27.98
CA CYS A 19 -10.65 11.19 -29.41
C CYS A 19 -10.97 9.91 -30.18
N GLN A 20 -11.87 9.99 -31.16
CA GLN A 20 -12.08 8.90 -32.11
C GLN A 20 -10.89 8.86 -33.07
N GLU A 21 -10.02 7.88 -32.91
CA GLU A 21 -8.90 7.69 -33.83
C GLU A 21 -9.37 7.00 -35.12
N ALA A 22 -8.95 7.51 -36.29
CA ALA A 22 -9.00 6.76 -37.53
C ALA A 22 -7.84 5.76 -37.51
N GLU A 23 -8.15 4.46 -37.60
CA GLU A 23 -7.24 3.31 -37.49
C GLU A 23 -5.74 3.59 -37.67
N LYS A 24 -4.96 3.26 -36.64
CA LYS A 24 -3.88 2.24 -36.67
C LYS A 24 -3.09 2.29 -35.37
N HIS A 25 -3.03 1.17 -34.64
CA HIS A 25 -1.78 0.60 -34.15
C HIS A 25 -1.95 -0.91 -34.11
N GLY A 26 -1.14 -1.61 -34.92
CA GLY A 26 -1.12 -3.06 -34.99
C GLY A 26 -0.77 -3.63 -33.62
N GLY A 27 -1.65 -4.46 -33.08
CA GLY A 27 -1.39 -5.24 -31.89
C GLY A 27 -0.10 -6.02 -32.09
N GLY A 28 0.98 -5.58 -31.46
CA GLY A 28 2.20 -6.34 -31.37
C GLY A 28 1.82 -7.71 -30.82
N LYS A 29 2.08 -8.77 -31.59
CA LYS A 29 1.88 -10.14 -31.10
C LYS A 29 2.66 -10.28 -29.80
N GLU A 30 1.93 -10.39 -28.69
CA GLU A 30 2.50 -10.69 -27.38
C GLU A 30 3.36 -11.95 -27.51
N LYS A 31 4.62 -11.82 -27.08
CA LYS A 31 5.49 -12.98 -26.89
C LYS A 31 4.92 -13.79 -25.74
N ARG A 32 4.13 -14.80 -26.07
CA ARG A 32 3.75 -15.85 -25.13
C ARG A 32 5.02 -16.60 -24.72
N GLY A 33 5.51 -16.33 -23.52
CA GLY A 33 6.35 -17.28 -22.81
C GLY A 33 5.52 -18.54 -22.51
N ALA A 34 6.14 -19.71 -22.51
CA ALA A 34 5.50 -20.90 -21.98
C ALA A 34 5.41 -20.74 -20.44
N GLY A 35 4.21 -20.48 -19.90
CA GLY A 35 3.98 -20.42 -18.45
C GLY A 35 3.13 -19.25 -17.98
N PHE A 36 3.03 -19.10 -16.66
CA PHE A 36 2.34 -18.01 -15.96
C PHE A 36 3.37 -16.99 -15.45
N VAL A 37 3.83 -16.12 -16.35
CA VAL A 37 4.88 -15.13 -16.07
C VAL A 37 4.34 -13.72 -16.35
N LEU A 38 4.36 -12.86 -15.34
CA LEU A 38 4.11 -11.42 -15.48
C LEU A 38 5.45 -10.69 -15.60
N ASP A 39 5.61 -9.81 -16.59
CA ASP A 39 6.85 -9.04 -16.77
C ASP A 39 6.56 -7.63 -17.29
N ASN A 40 6.89 -6.62 -16.50
CA ASN A 40 6.73 -5.20 -16.86
C ASN A 40 8.06 -4.48 -17.12
N GLY A 41 9.17 -5.22 -17.22
CA GLY A 41 10.51 -4.65 -17.38
C GLY A 41 11.17 -4.18 -16.08
N LEU A 42 10.43 -4.09 -14.96
CA LEU A 42 10.96 -3.82 -13.62
C LEU A 42 10.98 -5.08 -12.76
N LEU A 43 9.88 -5.85 -12.79
CA LEU A 43 9.74 -7.15 -12.14
C LEU A 43 9.44 -8.23 -13.17
N GLU A 44 10.04 -9.40 -12.99
CA GLU A 44 9.59 -10.64 -13.62
C GLU A 44 9.06 -11.59 -12.54
N VAL A 45 7.77 -11.91 -12.60
CA VAL A 45 7.05 -12.69 -11.59
C VAL A 45 6.62 -14.01 -12.22
N VAL A 46 7.08 -15.12 -11.65
CA VAL A 46 6.70 -16.47 -12.08
C VAL A 46 5.72 -17.06 -11.07
N VAL A 47 4.56 -17.50 -11.55
CA VAL A 47 3.53 -18.14 -10.73
C VAL A 47 3.59 -19.65 -10.92
N ASP A 48 3.66 -20.37 -9.81
CA ASP A 48 3.71 -21.83 -9.82
C ASP A 48 2.39 -22.41 -10.33
N LYS A 49 2.50 -23.33 -11.30
CA LYS A 49 1.33 -23.90 -12.00
C LYS A 49 0.51 -24.88 -11.17
N GLU A 50 1.09 -25.42 -10.08
CA GLU A 50 0.48 -26.47 -9.25
C GLU A 50 -0.18 -25.88 -8.00
N THR A 51 0.39 -24.79 -7.48
CA THR A 51 -0.04 -24.15 -6.23
C THR A 51 -0.65 -22.77 -6.44
N GLY A 52 -0.34 -22.07 -7.53
CA GLY A 52 -0.74 -20.67 -7.75
C GLY A 52 0.03 -19.65 -6.89
N GLN A 53 1.05 -20.10 -6.14
CA GLN A 53 1.93 -19.24 -5.35
C GLN A 53 2.96 -18.54 -6.23
N LEU A 54 3.61 -17.52 -5.69
CA LEU A 54 4.73 -16.87 -6.37
C LEU A 54 5.94 -17.80 -6.28
N GLN A 55 6.34 -18.40 -7.40
CA GLN A 55 7.54 -19.22 -7.48
C GLN A 55 8.80 -18.35 -7.49
N ARG A 56 8.72 -17.20 -8.16
CA ARG A 56 9.84 -16.29 -8.38
C ARG A 56 9.36 -14.86 -8.48
N VAL A 57 10.10 -13.92 -7.90
CA VAL A 57 9.93 -12.48 -8.10
C VAL A 57 11.32 -11.89 -8.31
N TRP A 58 11.68 -11.67 -9.57
CA TRP A 58 12.98 -11.13 -9.94
C TRP A 58 12.91 -9.62 -10.07
N ASP A 59 13.66 -8.91 -9.23
CA ASP A 59 13.84 -7.47 -9.30
C ASP A 59 14.93 -7.15 -10.34
N ARG A 60 14.52 -6.65 -11.51
CA ARG A 60 15.44 -6.32 -12.60
C ARG A 60 16.26 -5.08 -12.30
N PHE A 61 15.74 -4.14 -11.51
CA PHE A 61 16.43 -2.89 -11.19
C PHE A 61 17.63 -3.14 -10.29
N ASN A 62 17.46 -3.97 -9.26
CA ASN A 62 18.53 -4.35 -8.34
C ASN A 62 19.26 -5.64 -8.74
N GLY A 63 18.79 -6.35 -9.77
CA GLY A 63 19.44 -7.52 -10.34
C GLY A 63 19.48 -8.73 -9.40
N ARG A 64 18.43 -8.94 -8.60
CA ARG A 64 18.37 -10.01 -7.60
C ARG A 64 17.00 -10.67 -7.47
N GLU A 65 17.02 -11.88 -6.94
CA GLU A 65 15.81 -12.60 -6.54
C GLU A 65 15.29 -12.06 -5.21
N VAL A 66 13.99 -11.74 -5.15
CA VAL A 66 13.33 -11.20 -3.95
C VAL A 66 13.00 -12.30 -2.96
N LEU A 67 12.57 -13.48 -3.44
CA LEU A 67 12.04 -14.55 -2.59
C LEU A 67 13.08 -15.64 -2.32
N ALA A 68 13.12 -16.16 -1.09
CA ALA A 68 13.92 -17.33 -0.73
C ALA A 68 13.15 -18.66 -0.87
N GLY A 69 11.83 -18.59 -1.09
CA GLY A 69 10.94 -19.72 -1.25
C GLY A 69 9.63 -19.28 -1.92
N ALA A 70 8.57 -20.07 -1.82
CA ALA A 70 7.29 -19.66 -2.37
C ALA A 70 6.80 -18.36 -1.70
N GLY A 71 6.45 -17.35 -2.48
CA GLY A 71 5.87 -16.10 -2.00
C GLY A 71 4.35 -16.14 -2.07
N ASN A 72 3.70 -15.26 -1.30
CA ASN A 72 2.25 -15.22 -1.15
C ASN A 72 1.67 -16.59 -0.73
N GLN A 73 2.32 -17.24 0.24
CA GLN A 73 1.79 -18.50 0.78
C GLN A 73 0.60 -18.16 1.66
N LEU A 74 -0.60 -18.56 1.24
CA LEU A 74 -1.79 -18.49 2.08
C LEU A 74 -1.71 -19.59 3.14
N GLN A 75 -1.38 -19.19 4.37
CA GLN A 75 -1.23 -20.05 5.53
C GLN A 75 -2.47 -19.96 6.40
N PHE A 76 -2.97 -21.12 6.82
CA PHE A 76 -4.17 -21.25 7.64
C PHE A 76 -3.77 -21.89 8.96
N PHE A 77 -4.30 -21.37 10.05
CA PHE A 77 -4.02 -21.86 11.40
C PHE A 77 -5.30 -22.01 12.19
N GLN A 78 -5.35 -23.00 13.08
CA GLN A 78 -6.39 -23.03 14.09
C GLN A 78 -6.20 -21.86 15.05
N ASP A 79 -7.26 -21.09 15.26
CA ASP A 79 -7.31 -19.92 16.14
C ASP A 79 -8.46 -20.10 17.12
N GLN A 80 -8.22 -20.88 18.18
CA GLN A 80 -9.23 -21.27 19.16
C GLN A 80 -8.61 -21.39 20.56
N GLY A 81 -9.43 -21.22 21.60
CA GLY A 81 -9.04 -21.56 22.97
C GLY A 81 -8.63 -20.36 23.83
N GLN A 82 -8.71 -19.15 23.27
CA GLN A 82 -8.63 -17.92 24.04
C GLN A 82 -9.97 -17.60 24.71
N TYR A 83 -9.93 -17.08 25.93
CA TYR A 83 -11.14 -16.66 26.65
C TYR A 83 -11.85 -15.49 25.97
N TRP A 84 -11.08 -14.55 25.42
CA TRP A 84 -11.57 -13.41 24.64
C TRP A 84 -11.25 -13.61 23.17
N ASP A 85 -12.00 -14.50 22.52
CA ASP A 85 -11.75 -14.99 21.16
C ASP A 85 -11.56 -13.88 20.11
N ALA A 86 -12.54 -13.00 19.94
CA ALA A 86 -12.41 -11.88 18.98
C ALA A 86 -11.26 -10.91 19.32
N TRP A 87 -10.85 -10.79 20.58
CA TRP A 87 -9.78 -9.87 21.00
C TRP A 87 -8.39 -10.49 20.86
N ASN A 88 -8.24 -11.79 21.07
CA ASN A 88 -6.95 -12.46 21.17
C ASN A 88 -6.80 -13.52 20.09
N ILE A 89 -5.74 -13.41 19.28
CA ILE A 89 -5.24 -14.54 18.51
C ILE A 89 -4.60 -15.54 19.48
N ASP A 90 -4.77 -16.84 19.27
CA ASP A 90 -4.05 -17.85 20.05
C ASP A 90 -2.53 -17.67 19.89
N PRO A 91 -1.76 -17.36 20.95
CA PRO A 91 -0.31 -17.16 20.86
C PRO A 91 0.47 -18.40 20.40
N ASN A 92 -0.15 -19.58 20.38
CA ASN A 92 0.44 -20.83 19.89
C ASN A 92 -0.12 -21.27 18.53
N TYR A 93 -0.83 -20.41 17.78
CA TYR A 93 -1.43 -20.75 16.49
C TYR A 93 -0.45 -21.45 15.53
N GLU A 94 0.85 -21.06 15.55
CA GLU A 94 1.89 -21.67 14.71
C GLU A 94 2.08 -23.18 14.95
N ARG A 95 1.70 -23.71 16.12
CA ARG A 95 1.76 -25.14 16.44
C ARG A 95 0.61 -25.94 15.83
N TYR A 96 -0.42 -25.25 15.33
CA TYR A 96 -1.63 -25.85 14.80
C TYR A 96 -1.91 -25.37 13.35
N PRO A 97 -0.98 -25.61 12.41
CA PRO A 97 -1.22 -25.30 11.01
C PRO A 97 -2.33 -26.20 10.44
N LEU A 98 -3.17 -25.61 9.60
CA LEU A 98 -4.16 -26.31 8.79
C LEU A 98 -3.58 -26.59 7.39
N PRO A 99 -4.16 -27.55 6.63
CA PRO A 99 -3.68 -27.88 5.28
C PRO A 99 -3.65 -26.68 4.33
N ALA A 100 -2.73 -26.69 3.37
CA ALA A 100 -2.69 -25.69 2.30
C ALA A 100 -3.98 -25.72 1.45
N PRO A 101 -4.36 -24.59 0.82
CA PRO A 101 -5.52 -24.54 -0.05
C PRO A 101 -5.25 -25.34 -1.33
N GLN A 102 -6.32 -25.83 -1.96
CA GLN A 102 -6.26 -26.52 -3.25
C GLN A 102 -6.39 -25.53 -4.39
N LEU A 103 -5.44 -25.57 -5.33
CA LEU A 103 -5.55 -24.80 -6.58
C LEU A 103 -6.72 -25.31 -7.43
N LYS A 104 -7.63 -24.41 -7.79
CA LYS A 104 -8.76 -24.69 -8.69
C LYS A 104 -8.45 -24.29 -10.12
N SER A 105 -7.91 -23.09 -10.33
CA SER A 105 -7.57 -22.61 -11.67
C SER A 105 -6.57 -21.46 -11.64
N ILE A 106 -5.86 -21.31 -12.76
CA ILE A 106 -5.06 -20.14 -13.09
C ILE A 106 -5.47 -19.67 -14.49
N SER A 107 -5.78 -18.38 -14.65
CA SER A 107 -6.22 -17.82 -15.92
C SER A 107 -5.77 -16.39 -16.12
N TRP A 108 -5.42 -16.04 -17.36
CA TRP A 108 -5.13 -14.66 -17.73
C TRP A 108 -6.42 -13.86 -17.88
N LEU A 109 -6.50 -12.71 -17.21
CA LEU A 109 -7.57 -11.73 -17.42
C LEU A 109 -7.11 -10.64 -18.39
N GLU A 110 -5.85 -10.22 -18.28
CA GLU A 110 -5.26 -9.15 -19.08
C GLU A 110 -3.78 -9.46 -19.33
N THR A 111 -3.31 -9.22 -20.56
CA THR A 111 -1.92 -9.49 -20.98
C THR A 111 -1.25 -8.29 -21.65
N GLY A 112 -1.91 -7.13 -21.63
CA GLY A 112 -1.49 -5.95 -22.38
C GLY A 112 -0.23 -5.27 -21.84
N GLN A 113 0.31 -4.34 -22.64
CA GLN A 113 1.55 -3.63 -22.30
C GLN A 113 1.43 -2.72 -21.06
N ILE A 114 0.25 -2.15 -20.82
CA ILE A 114 0.01 -1.24 -19.69
C ILE A 114 -0.23 -2.02 -18.39
N GLN A 115 -0.85 -3.19 -18.50
CA GLN A 115 -1.24 -3.98 -17.35
C GLN A 115 -1.33 -5.45 -17.72
N GLN A 116 -0.78 -6.28 -16.85
CA GLN A 116 -0.93 -7.72 -16.84
C GLN A 116 -1.68 -8.13 -15.58
N ARG A 117 -2.64 -9.05 -15.75
CA ARG A 117 -3.49 -9.53 -14.67
C ARG A 117 -3.71 -11.03 -14.81
N LEU A 118 -3.22 -11.78 -13.84
CA LEU A 118 -3.36 -13.24 -13.76
C LEU A 118 -4.22 -13.59 -12.54
N ARG A 119 -5.32 -14.30 -12.77
CA ARG A 119 -6.22 -14.79 -11.72
C ARG A 119 -5.82 -16.18 -11.26
N VAL A 120 -5.73 -16.37 -9.96
CA VAL A 120 -5.60 -17.65 -9.26
C VAL A 120 -6.84 -17.86 -8.41
N VAL A 121 -7.48 -19.02 -8.54
CA VAL A 121 -8.63 -19.42 -7.70
C VAL A 121 -8.23 -20.61 -6.85
N LEU A 122 -8.43 -20.48 -5.54
CA LEU A 122 -8.06 -21.45 -4.51
C LEU A 122 -9.28 -21.84 -3.69
N GLN A 123 -9.35 -23.10 -3.29
CA GLN A 123 -10.35 -23.60 -2.33
C GLN A 123 -9.66 -23.96 -1.02
N PHE A 124 -10.14 -23.43 0.09
CA PHE A 124 -9.77 -23.88 1.43
C PHE A 124 -11.04 -24.27 2.17
N GLN A 125 -11.18 -25.55 2.53
CA GLN A 125 -12.37 -26.07 3.22
C GLN A 125 -13.68 -25.55 2.59
N HIS A 126 -14.41 -24.67 3.29
CA HIS A 126 -15.71 -24.13 2.87
C HIS A 126 -15.60 -22.76 2.19
N SER A 127 -14.39 -22.22 2.06
CA SER A 127 -14.09 -20.90 1.52
C SER A 127 -13.42 -20.96 0.15
N GLU A 128 -13.78 -20.02 -0.71
CA GLU A 128 -13.13 -19.79 -2.01
C GLU A 128 -12.36 -18.47 -1.97
N ILE A 129 -11.11 -18.50 -2.44
CA ILE A 129 -10.21 -17.35 -2.49
C ILE A 129 -9.84 -17.11 -3.95
N THR A 130 -10.15 -15.94 -4.47
CA THR A 130 -9.74 -15.48 -5.79
C THR A 130 -8.71 -14.37 -5.62
N GLN A 131 -7.49 -14.59 -6.13
CA GLN A 131 -6.43 -13.58 -6.14
C GLN A 131 -6.09 -13.21 -7.57
N ASP A 132 -6.09 -11.92 -7.86
CA ASP A 132 -5.56 -11.40 -9.11
C ASP A 132 -4.18 -10.79 -8.85
N TYR A 133 -3.15 -11.44 -9.38
CA TYR A 133 -1.80 -10.88 -9.46
C TYR A 133 -1.80 -9.83 -10.56
N LEU A 134 -1.56 -8.58 -10.18
CA LEU A 134 -1.64 -7.43 -11.06
C LEU A 134 -0.29 -6.72 -11.08
N LEU A 135 0.25 -6.55 -12.29
CA LEU A 135 1.50 -5.86 -12.54
C LEU A 135 1.28 -4.82 -13.64
N GLN A 136 1.55 -3.55 -13.34
CA GLN A 136 1.35 -2.43 -14.26
C GLN A 136 2.70 -1.98 -14.84
N ALA A 137 2.68 -1.40 -16.03
CA ALA A 137 3.83 -0.70 -16.58
C ALA A 137 4.34 0.37 -15.59
N ASP A 138 5.66 0.61 -15.60
CA ASP A 138 6.34 1.65 -14.81
C ASP A 138 6.13 1.58 -13.27
N SER A 139 5.64 0.44 -12.76
CA SER A 139 5.42 0.21 -11.34
C SER A 139 6.22 -0.98 -10.82
N PRO A 140 7.11 -0.81 -9.84
CA PRO A 140 7.82 -1.91 -9.18
C PRO A 140 6.94 -2.64 -8.13
N VAL A 141 5.62 -2.45 -8.15
CA VAL A 141 4.71 -2.98 -7.14
C VAL A 141 3.87 -4.12 -7.73
N LEU A 142 4.01 -5.33 -7.18
CA LEU A 142 3.16 -6.47 -7.49
C LEU A 142 1.94 -6.46 -6.55
N ARG A 143 0.73 -6.33 -7.09
CA ARG A 143 -0.51 -6.26 -6.31
C ARG A 143 -1.24 -7.60 -6.28
N MET A 144 -1.77 -7.96 -5.12
CA MET A 144 -2.61 -9.13 -4.87
C MET A 144 -4.03 -8.64 -4.57
N VAL A 145 -4.84 -8.46 -5.61
CA VAL A 145 -6.24 -8.06 -5.45
C VAL A 145 -7.06 -9.29 -5.09
N THR A 146 -7.55 -9.36 -3.86
CA THR A 146 -8.09 -10.59 -3.27
C THR A 146 -9.58 -10.45 -2.98
N LYS A 147 -10.36 -11.43 -3.45
CA LYS A 147 -11.74 -11.68 -3.05
C LYS A 147 -11.79 -13.00 -2.28
N VAL A 148 -12.48 -13.02 -1.14
CA VAL A 148 -12.69 -14.26 -0.36
C VAL A 148 -14.17 -14.39 -0.03
N ASP A 149 -14.77 -15.55 -0.30
CA ASP A 149 -16.02 -15.96 0.35
C ASP A 149 -15.64 -16.75 1.61
N TRP A 150 -15.59 -16.06 2.76
CA TRP A 150 -15.06 -16.59 4.02
C TRP A 150 -16.15 -17.31 4.82
N ARG A 151 -16.01 -18.62 4.98
CA ARG A 151 -17.00 -19.49 5.64
C ARG A 151 -16.43 -20.32 6.79
N GLU A 152 -15.16 -20.09 7.13
CA GLU A 152 -14.46 -20.84 8.17
C GLU A 152 -14.89 -20.46 9.58
N THR A 153 -14.41 -21.23 10.56
CA THR A 153 -14.71 -21.08 11.98
C THR A 153 -13.43 -21.35 12.78
N HIS A 154 -13.03 -20.42 13.65
CA HIS A 154 -11.78 -20.48 14.42
C HIS A 154 -10.54 -20.69 13.54
N VAL A 155 -10.46 -19.96 12.43
CA VAL A 155 -9.33 -20.00 11.50
C VAL A 155 -8.70 -18.62 11.37
N LEU A 156 -7.37 -18.57 11.46
CA LEU A 156 -6.55 -17.41 11.10
C LEU A 156 -5.91 -17.66 9.74
N LEU A 157 -6.17 -16.77 8.77
CA LEU A 157 -5.56 -16.75 7.45
C LEU A 157 -4.48 -15.67 7.39
N LYS A 158 -3.26 -16.04 6.99
CA LYS A 158 -2.15 -15.13 6.73
C LYS A 158 -1.57 -15.31 5.32
N ALA A 159 -0.99 -14.26 4.76
CA ALA A 159 -0.13 -14.35 3.57
C ALA A 159 1.34 -14.22 3.98
N ALA A 160 2.17 -15.21 3.64
CA ALA A 160 3.59 -15.25 3.99
C ALA A 160 4.51 -15.03 2.80
N PHE A 161 5.57 -14.27 3.05
CA PHE A 161 6.60 -13.91 2.08
C PHE A 161 8.00 -14.17 2.66
N PRO A 162 8.62 -15.31 2.35
CA PRO A 162 10.02 -15.56 2.68
C PRO A 162 10.92 -14.83 1.67
N PHE A 163 11.76 -13.94 2.17
CA PHE A 163 12.66 -13.11 1.36
C PHE A 163 14.08 -13.63 1.33
N ASN A 164 14.78 -13.33 0.25
CA ASN A 164 16.20 -13.59 0.08
C ASN A 164 17.04 -12.43 0.65
N LEU A 165 16.74 -12.06 1.91
CA LEU A 165 17.45 -11.09 2.73
C LEU A 165 17.28 -11.46 4.21
N GLU A 166 18.11 -10.88 5.07
CA GLU A 166 17.97 -10.99 6.52
C GLU A 166 18.06 -9.60 7.14
N ALA A 167 17.17 -9.32 8.09
CA ALA A 167 17.08 -8.07 8.82
C ALA A 167 16.92 -8.33 10.32
N ASP A 168 17.68 -7.62 11.15
CA ASP A 168 17.58 -7.71 12.62
C ASP A 168 16.35 -6.96 13.17
N TYR A 169 15.78 -6.06 12.37
CA TYR A 169 14.60 -5.26 12.68
C TYR A 169 13.64 -5.21 11.50
N ALA A 170 12.36 -5.09 11.81
CA ALA A 170 11.29 -4.75 10.87
C ALA A 170 10.76 -3.36 11.19
N SER A 171 10.57 -2.53 10.15
CA SER A 171 10.01 -1.19 10.27
C SER A 171 8.51 -1.23 9.96
N TYR A 172 7.70 -0.55 10.77
CA TYR A 172 6.23 -0.56 10.66
C TYR A 172 5.68 0.86 10.68
N GLU A 173 4.70 1.12 9.82
CA GLU A 173 3.97 2.39 9.86
C GLU A 173 3.10 2.50 11.12
N ILE A 174 3.27 3.60 11.85
CA ILE A 174 2.36 4.05 12.90
C ILE A 174 1.73 5.39 12.51
N ALA A 175 0.79 5.88 13.32
CA ALA A 175 0.20 7.19 13.09
C ALA A 175 1.30 8.27 13.06
N CYS A 176 1.46 8.90 11.89
CA CYS A 176 2.43 9.97 11.65
C CYS A 176 3.90 9.61 11.92
N GLY A 177 4.30 8.35 11.73
CA GLY A 177 5.71 7.96 11.87
C GLY A 177 5.97 6.49 11.64
N THR A 178 7.17 6.06 12.01
CA THR A 178 7.65 4.68 11.87
C THR A 178 8.19 4.18 13.20
N ILE A 179 8.01 2.89 13.48
CA ILE A 179 8.63 2.21 14.62
C ILE A 179 9.34 0.94 14.16
N GLU A 180 10.50 0.68 14.76
CA GLU A 180 11.24 -0.55 14.54
C GLU A 180 10.96 -1.56 15.65
N ARG A 181 10.86 -2.84 15.28
CA ARG A 181 10.77 -3.96 16.22
C ARG A 181 11.73 -5.06 15.81
N THR A 182 12.39 -5.67 16.78
CA THR A 182 13.36 -6.74 16.52
C THR A 182 12.68 -7.96 15.90
N THR A 183 13.35 -8.58 14.92
CA THR A 183 12.96 -9.89 14.37
C THR A 183 13.56 -11.05 15.17
N LYS A 184 14.43 -10.75 16.16
CA LYS A 184 15.19 -11.70 16.97
C LYS A 184 14.92 -11.47 18.48
N PRO A 185 13.68 -11.68 18.95
CA PRO A 185 13.27 -11.30 20.30
C PRO A 185 14.00 -12.10 21.39
N GLN A 186 14.60 -11.41 22.37
CA GLN A 186 15.35 -12.03 23.47
C GLN A 186 14.63 -11.88 24.81
N THR A 187 14.13 -10.68 25.08
CA THR A 187 13.42 -10.32 26.30
C THR A 187 11.96 -10.77 26.26
N ALA A 188 11.30 -10.84 27.43
CA ALA A 188 9.88 -11.16 27.50
C ALA A 188 8.99 -10.11 26.78
N ALA A 189 9.39 -8.83 26.81
CA ALA A 189 8.68 -7.75 26.15
C ALA A 189 8.76 -7.88 24.62
N GLU A 190 9.94 -8.17 24.07
CA GLU A 190 10.11 -8.41 22.62
C GLU A 190 9.37 -9.67 22.18
N LYS A 191 9.43 -10.75 22.97
CA LYS A 191 8.71 -12.01 22.67
C LYS A 191 7.19 -11.83 22.67
N ALA A 192 6.68 -10.84 23.39
CA ALA A 192 5.26 -10.52 23.38
C ALA A 192 4.81 -9.78 22.10
N GLN A 193 5.74 -9.27 21.28
CA GLN A 193 5.47 -8.53 20.03
C GLN A 193 5.45 -9.47 18.81
N TRP A 194 4.80 -10.63 18.93
CA TRP A 194 4.73 -11.66 17.88
C TRP A 194 3.64 -11.40 16.82
N GLU A 195 2.69 -10.52 17.11
CA GLU A 195 1.73 -9.93 16.18
C GLU A 195 1.67 -8.44 16.49
N VAL A 196 1.87 -7.59 15.49
CA VAL A 196 1.98 -6.14 15.69
C VAL A 196 1.09 -5.37 14.73
N PHE A 197 0.65 -4.21 15.19
CA PHE A 197 -0.12 -3.28 14.39
C PHE A 197 0.79 -2.48 13.44
N ALA A 198 0.36 -2.35 12.19
CA ALA A 198 0.87 -1.36 11.25
C ALA A 198 -0.26 -0.84 10.35
N HIS A 199 -0.20 0.43 9.94
CA HIS A 199 -1.27 1.04 9.13
C HIS A 199 -1.33 0.47 7.71
N ARG A 200 -0.40 0.88 6.82
CA ARG A 200 -0.43 0.55 5.39
C ARG A 200 0.77 -0.27 4.95
N TRP A 201 1.84 -0.32 5.74
CA TRP A 201 3.06 -1.03 5.34
C TRP A 201 3.87 -1.54 6.52
N ALA A 202 4.59 -2.63 6.25
CA ALA A 202 5.73 -3.12 7.01
C ALA A 202 6.90 -3.36 6.05
N ASP A 203 8.13 -3.23 6.53
CA ASP A 203 9.34 -3.35 5.72
C ASP A 203 10.41 -4.20 6.40
N LEU A 204 11.10 -5.01 5.58
CA LEU A 204 12.39 -5.59 5.95
C LEU A 204 13.47 -5.01 5.02
N THR A 205 14.31 -4.17 5.60
CA THR A 205 15.54 -3.68 4.98
C THR A 205 16.70 -4.56 5.46
N ASP A 206 17.52 -5.05 4.53
CA ASP A 206 18.64 -5.93 4.87
C ASP A 206 19.64 -5.26 5.83
N ASN A 207 20.39 -6.08 6.58
CA ASN A 207 21.37 -5.58 7.56
C ASN A 207 22.47 -4.69 6.95
N SER A 208 22.66 -4.71 5.63
CA SER A 208 23.59 -3.83 4.92
C SER A 208 22.98 -2.47 4.55
N GLN A 209 21.67 -2.30 4.73
CA GLN A 209 20.87 -1.14 4.33
C GLN A 209 20.96 -0.83 2.83
N THR A 210 21.18 -1.85 1.99
CA THR A 210 21.32 -1.65 0.53
C THR A 210 20.11 -2.14 -0.25
N TYR A 211 19.22 -2.91 0.37
CA TYR A 211 18.03 -3.46 -0.25
C TYR A 211 16.93 -3.70 0.78
N GLY A 212 15.69 -3.45 0.39
CA GLY A 212 14.54 -3.71 1.24
C GLY A 212 13.34 -4.21 0.46
N VAL A 213 12.40 -4.80 1.19
CA VAL A 213 11.14 -5.28 0.64
C VAL A 213 10.00 -4.90 1.57
N SER A 214 9.13 -4.05 1.06
CA SER A 214 7.94 -3.60 1.78
C SER A 214 6.71 -4.43 1.41
N LEU A 215 5.90 -4.76 2.42
CA LEU A 215 4.60 -5.39 2.29
C LEU A 215 3.50 -4.38 2.62
N LEU A 216 2.83 -3.90 1.56
CA LEU A 216 1.80 -2.86 1.62
C LEU A 216 0.40 -3.48 1.76
N ASN A 217 -0.56 -2.78 2.36
CA ASN A 217 -1.95 -3.20 2.50
C ASN A 217 -2.94 -2.01 2.41
N ASP A 218 -4.22 -2.29 2.14
CA ASP A 218 -5.31 -1.30 2.13
C ASP A 218 -6.27 -1.36 3.33
N CYS A 219 -6.33 -2.49 4.05
CA CYS A 219 -7.26 -2.67 5.17
C CYS A 219 -6.86 -3.78 6.17
N LYS A 220 -5.59 -4.19 6.19
CA LYS A 220 -5.08 -5.31 7.00
C LYS A 220 -4.00 -4.81 7.96
N TYR A 221 -4.32 -4.80 9.25
CA TYR A 221 -3.50 -4.10 10.24
C TYR A 221 -2.57 -5.01 11.06
N GLY A 222 -2.69 -6.33 10.94
CA GLY A 222 -1.89 -7.29 11.69
C GLY A 222 -0.71 -7.81 10.87
N TYR A 223 0.50 -7.66 11.39
CA TYR A 223 1.73 -8.16 10.80
C TYR A 223 2.53 -8.98 11.80
N ASP A 224 3.30 -9.94 11.28
CA ASP A 224 4.38 -10.58 12.04
C ASP A 224 5.63 -10.71 11.16
N ALA A 225 6.80 -10.75 11.81
CA ALA A 225 8.09 -10.81 11.14
C ALA A 225 9.03 -11.84 11.77
N LYS A 226 9.80 -12.50 10.91
CA LYS A 226 11.03 -13.23 11.22
C LYS A 226 12.17 -12.57 10.42
N PRO A 227 13.46 -12.85 10.71
CA PRO A 227 14.56 -12.14 10.07
C PRO A 227 14.51 -12.09 8.53
N GLU A 228 13.97 -13.15 7.92
CA GLU A 228 13.88 -13.36 6.48
C GLU A 228 12.44 -13.44 5.97
N GLN A 229 11.44 -13.05 6.77
CA GLN A 229 10.02 -13.23 6.39
C GLN A 229 9.11 -12.16 6.96
N LEU A 230 8.21 -11.64 6.12
CA LEU A 230 7.01 -10.92 6.56
C LEU A 230 5.76 -11.76 6.35
N ARG A 231 4.82 -11.62 7.28
CA ARG A 231 3.45 -12.11 7.16
C ARG A 231 2.44 -11.01 7.41
N LEU A 232 1.37 -11.04 6.62
CA LEU A 232 0.20 -10.20 6.79
C LEU A 232 -0.98 -11.07 7.23
N SER A 233 -1.60 -10.74 8.36
CA SER A 233 -2.84 -11.35 8.83
C SER A 233 -4.01 -10.81 7.99
N LEU A 234 -4.70 -11.70 7.27
CA LEU A 234 -5.73 -11.34 6.31
C LEU A 234 -7.15 -11.41 6.90
N LEU A 235 -7.53 -12.57 7.43
CA LEU A 235 -8.86 -12.82 7.97
C LEU A 235 -8.77 -13.70 9.21
N ARG A 236 -9.73 -13.50 10.11
CA ARG A 236 -9.99 -14.38 11.26
C ARG A 236 -11.45 -14.82 11.23
N SER A 237 -11.80 -15.82 12.01
CA SER A 237 -13.20 -16.24 12.24
C SER A 237 -13.46 -16.58 13.70
N PRO A 238 -13.31 -15.61 14.62
CA PRO A 238 -13.70 -15.82 16.01
C PRO A 238 -15.22 -16.05 16.09
N CYS A 239 -15.68 -16.75 17.14
CA CYS A 239 -17.10 -17.04 17.38
C CYS A 239 -17.66 -16.33 18.61
N TRP A 240 -16.82 -15.65 19.39
CA TRP A 240 -17.26 -14.85 20.53
C TRP A 240 -16.68 -13.43 20.45
N PRO A 241 -17.52 -12.38 20.56
CA PRO A 241 -18.91 -12.39 21.03
C PRO A 241 -19.93 -12.61 19.91
N ASP A 242 -19.50 -12.53 18.65
CA ASP A 242 -20.32 -12.73 17.45
C ASP A 242 -20.02 -14.10 16.82
N PRO A 243 -20.96 -15.05 16.80
CA PRO A 243 -20.77 -16.37 16.20
C PRO A 243 -20.51 -16.37 14.70
N GLU A 244 -20.89 -15.29 14.00
CA GLU A 244 -20.78 -15.17 12.54
C GLU A 244 -19.76 -14.09 12.13
N ALA A 245 -18.87 -13.69 13.04
CA ALA A 245 -17.87 -12.65 12.79
C ALA A 245 -17.08 -12.92 11.50
N ASP A 246 -16.97 -11.88 10.68
CA ASP A 246 -16.27 -11.90 9.39
C ASP A 246 -16.74 -12.95 8.39
N ARG A 247 -17.85 -13.69 8.59
CA ARG A 247 -18.35 -14.60 7.55
C ARG A 247 -18.95 -13.82 6.38
N GLY A 248 -18.66 -14.27 5.16
CA GLY A 248 -19.19 -13.69 3.92
C GLY A 248 -18.11 -13.17 2.97
N GLU A 249 -18.49 -12.24 2.09
CA GLU A 249 -17.60 -11.73 1.05
C GLU A 249 -16.67 -10.62 1.56
N HIS A 250 -15.37 -10.80 1.32
CA HIS A 250 -14.33 -9.81 1.61
C HIS A 250 -13.60 -9.40 0.33
N HIS A 251 -13.23 -8.13 0.27
CA HIS A 251 -12.40 -7.57 -0.79
C HIS A 251 -11.26 -6.77 -0.17
N PHE A 252 -10.03 -7.08 -0.54
CA PHE A 252 -8.86 -6.38 -0.04
C PHE A 252 -7.68 -6.52 -0.98
N THR A 253 -6.75 -5.56 -0.89
CA THR A 253 -5.52 -5.54 -1.67
C THR A 253 -4.32 -5.41 -0.74
N TYR A 254 -3.32 -6.23 -1.01
CA TYR A 254 -1.98 -6.06 -0.47
C TYR A 254 -0.98 -6.17 -1.61
N ALA A 255 0.24 -5.72 -1.38
CA ALA A 255 1.22 -5.63 -2.44
C ALA A 255 2.64 -5.84 -1.94
N LEU A 256 3.44 -6.47 -2.79
CA LEU A 256 4.86 -6.66 -2.58
C LEU A 256 5.63 -5.59 -3.33
N TYR A 257 6.50 -4.86 -2.63
CA TYR A 257 7.29 -3.77 -3.17
C TYR A 257 8.78 -3.92 -2.81
N PRO A 258 9.59 -4.53 -3.67
CA PRO A 258 11.05 -4.48 -3.53
C PRO A 258 11.59 -3.10 -3.89
N HIS A 259 12.61 -2.63 -3.16
CA HIS A 259 13.27 -1.36 -3.41
C HIS A 259 14.76 -1.40 -3.07
N ARG A 260 15.49 -0.42 -3.63
CA ARG A 260 16.88 -0.17 -3.26
C ARG A 260 16.94 0.54 -1.91
N GLY A 261 17.97 0.25 -1.12
CA GLY A 261 18.22 0.93 0.14
C GLY A 261 17.20 0.61 1.22
N THR A 262 16.95 1.58 2.10
CA THR A 262 15.98 1.48 3.20
C THR A 262 14.56 1.82 2.75
N TRP A 263 13.56 1.65 3.63
CA TRP A 263 12.18 2.07 3.36
C TRP A 263 12.05 3.58 3.07
N GLN A 264 12.99 4.40 3.55
CA GLN A 264 13.10 5.83 3.17
C GLN A 264 13.54 5.97 1.71
N ASP A 265 14.63 5.31 1.32
CA ASP A 265 15.16 5.35 -0.05
C ASP A 265 14.14 4.80 -1.07
N GLY A 266 13.36 3.80 -0.65
CA GLY A 266 12.27 3.22 -1.43
C GLY A 266 11.01 4.08 -1.48
N ALA A 267 10.94 5.20 -0.76
CA ALA A 267 9.72 6.00 -0.61
C ALA A 267 8.50 5.14 -0.21
N THR A 268 8.70 4.16 0.67
CA THR A 268 7.68 3.17 1.06
C THR A 268 6.44 3.82 1.64
N VAL A 269 6.59 4.91 2.40
CA VAL A 269 5.46 5.71 2.91
C VAL A 269 4.57 6.18 1.76
N ARG A 270 5.17 6.79 0.73
CA ARG A 270 4.45 7.25 -0.47
C ARG A 270 3.75 6.10 -1.18
N ARG A 271 4.41 4.96 -1.36
CA ARG A 271 3.79 3.76 -1.98
C ARG A 271 2.61 3.22 -1.18
N GLY A 272 2.69 3.26 0.15
CA GLY A 272 1.57 2.95 1.05
C GLY A 272 0.37 3.86 0.80
N TYR A 273 0.59 5.18 0.66
CA TYR A 273 -0.50 6.11 0.31
C TYR A 273 -1.03 5.91 -1.11
N GLU A 274 -0.16 5.71 -2.11
CA GLU A 274 -0.57 5.48 -3.52
C GLU A 274 -1.49 4.25 -3.66
N LEU A 275 -1.27 3.20 -2.87
CA LEU A 275 -2.15 2.03 -2.82
C LEU A 275 -3.53 2.37 -2.21
N ASN A 276 -3.56 3.25 -1.21
CA ASN A 276 -4.75 3.57 -0.41
C ASN A 276 -5.55 4.78 -0.93
N VAL A 277 -4.94 5.62 -1.77
CA VAL A 277 -5.53 6.85 -2.31
C VAL A 277 -5.40 6.80 -3.84
N PRO A 278 -6.20 5.95 -4.52
CA PRO A 278 -6.11 5.81 -5.96
C PRO A 278 -6.57 7.09 -6.67
N LEU A 279 -6.04 7.32 -7.87
CA LEU A 279 -6.48 8.39 -8.76
C LEU A 279 -7.98 8.28 -9.04
N GLN A 280 -8.66 9.42 -8.95
CA GLN A 280 -10.07 9.54 -9.31
C GLN A 280 -10.19 10.01 -10.76
N SER A 281 -11.01 9.32 -11.54
CA SER A 281 -11.37 9.74 -12.90
C SER A 281 -12.77 10.34 -12.89
N LEU A 282 -12.94 11.50 -13.54
CA LEU A 282 -14.20 12.19 -13.68
C LEU A 282 -14.47 12.46 -15.15
N MET A 283 -15.60 11.95 -15.66
CA MET A 283 -16.04 12.21 -17.02
C MET A 283 -16.77 13.56 -17.07
N LEU A 284 -16.24 14.49 -17.85
CA LEU A 284 -16.83 15.81 -18.03
C LEU A 284 -17.75 15.83 -19.26
N ASP A 285 -18.96 16.37 -19.09
CA ASP A 285 -19.89 16.61 -20.20
C ASP A 285 -19.60 17.97 -20.84
N VAL A 286 -18.82 17.94 -21.92
CA VAL A 286 -18.42 19.14 -22.67
C VAL A 286 -19.61 19.89 -23.29
N SER A 287 -20.78 19.27 -23.43
CA SER A 287 -21.98 19.92 -23.98
C SER A 287 -22.62 20.93 -23.01
N LYS A 288 -22.28 20.84 -21.71
CA LYS A 288 -22.82 21.69 -20.63
C LYS A 288 -21.85 22.78 -20.17
N GLN A 289 -20.74 22.97 -20.87
CA GLN A 289 -19.78 24.02 -20.49
C GLN A 289 -20.35 25.41 -20.80
N GLU A 290 -20.63 26.19 -19.75
CA GLU A 290 -20.82 27.63 -19.88
C GLU A 290 -19.48 28.32 -20.19
N LYS A 291 -19.51 29.31 -21.11
CA LYS A 291 -18.32 29.96 -21.67
C LYS A 291 -17.59 30.93 -20.71
N THR A 292 -17.92 30.95 -19.42
CA THR A 292 -17.63 32.08 -18.55
C THR A 292 -16.27 32.02 -17.86
N THR A 293 -15.68 30.84 -17.64
CA THR A 293 -14.28 30.68 -17.23
C THR A 293 -13.76 29.26 -17.54
N THR A 294 -12.65 29.15 -18.26
CA THR A 294 -11.98 27.85 -18.51
C THR A 294 -10.75 27.75 -17.63
N LEU A 295 -10.80 26.85 -16.64
CA LEU A 295 -9.61 26.40 -15.91
C LEU A 295 -8.60 25.75 -16.89
N PRO A 296 -7.29 25.78 -16.60
CA PRO A 296 -6.29 25.16 -17.49
C PRO A 296 -6.48 23.64 -17.57
N PRO A 297 -6.03 22.98 -18.64
CA PRO A 297 -6.17 21.53 -18.80
C PRO A 297 -5.31 20.71 -17.81
N THR A 298 -4.42 21.35 -17.06
CA THR A 298 -3.65 20.75 -15.97
C THR A 298 -3.43 21.81 -14.92
N ALA A 299 -3.60 21.45 -13.65
CA ALA A 299 -3.34 22.36 -12.54
C ALA A 299 -2.75 21.63 -11.33
N THR A 300 -1.76 22.26 -10.70
CA THR A 300 -1.23 21.88 -9.38
C THR A 300 -1.88 22.79 -8.36
N LEU A 301 -2.82 22.28 -7.57
CA LEU A 301 -3.56 23.10 -6.61
C LEU A 301 -2.80 23.22 -5.29
N LEU A 302 -2.06 22.19 -4.89
CA LEU A 302 -1.26 22.22 -3.67
C LEU A 302 -0.04 21.29 -3.79
N ASN A 303 1.14 21.86 -3.61
CA ASN A 303 2.39 21.12 -3.43
C ASN A 303 3.14 21.72 -2.23
N ILE A 304 3.50 20.86 -1.27
CA ILE A 304 4.17 21.22 -0.02
C ILE A 304 5.70 21.04 -0.05
N GLY A 305 6.25 20.76 -1.24
CA GLY A 305 7.67 20.85 -1.54
C GLY A 305 8.44 19.55 -1.31
N ASP A 306 8.68 19.23 -0.05
CA ASP A 306 9.55 18.13 0.36
C ASP A 306 8.83 16.76 0.30
N GLU A 307 9.48 15.73 -0.24
CA GLU A 307 8.89 14.40 -0.39
C GLU A 307 8.71 13.64 0.93
N SER A 308 9.40 14.06 2.00
CA SER A 308 9.20 13.54 3.36
C SER A 308 7.91 14.05 4.00
N LEU A 309 7.34 15.15 3.51
CA LEU A 309 6.12 15.73 4.02
C LEU A 309 4.88 15.06 3.42
N ILE A 310 4.03 14.56 4.32
CA ILE A 310 2.78 13.92 3.94
C ILE A 310 1.61 14.81 4.35
N LEU A 311 0.79 15.19 3.37
CA LEU A 311 -0.45 15.93 3.61
C LEU A 311 -1.47 15.05 4.35
N MET A 312 -1.92 15.51 5.52
CA MET A 312 -2.96 14.85 6.30
C MET A 312 -4.33 15.48 6.06
N ALA A 313 -4.37 16.81 6.01
CA ALA A 313 -5.62 17.55 5.84
C ALA A 313 -5.37 18.88 5.15
N CYS A 314 -6.31 19.28 4.30
CA CYS A 314 -6.47 20.64 3.80
C CYS A 314 -7.96 20.95 3.88
N LYS A 315 -8.35 21.84 4.80
CA LYS A 315 -9.77 22.13 5.09
C LYS A 315 -9.98 23.60 5.41
N GLN A 316 -11.22 24.07 5.44
CA GLN A 316 -11.55 25.39 5.95
C GLN A 316 -11.36 25.44 7.48
N ALA A 317 -10.96 26.59 8.01
CA ALA A 317 -10.97 26.84 9.45
C ALA A 317 -12.41 26.86 9.98
N GLU A 318 -12.62 26.45 11.23
CA GLU A 318 -13.98 26.41 11.80
C GLU A 318 -14.55 27.82 12.04
N ASP A 319 -13.71 28.75 12.49
CA ASP A 319 -14.12 30.09 12.91
C ASP A 319 -14.02 31.15 11.80
N ASP A 320 -13.36 30.85 10.67
CA ASP A 320 -13.18 31.79 9.56
C ASP A 320 -13.23 31.10 8.20
N GLN A 321 -14.28 31.41 7.43
CA GLN A 321 -14.49 30.85 6.10
C GLN A 321 -13.45 31.27 5.06
N LYS A 322 -12.67 32.32 5.32
CA LYS A 322 -11.61 32.77 4.39
C LYS A 322 -10.24 32.17 4.72
N THR A 323 -10.14 31.46 5.83
CA THR A 323 -8.90 30.82 6.27
C THR A 323 -9.00 29.32 6.00
N MET A 324 -7.92 28.78 5.44
CA MET A 324 -7.73 27.35 5.25
C MET A 324 -6.71 26.84 6.26
N ILE A 325 -6.87 25.59 6.69
CA ILE A 325 -5.94 24.86 7.53
C ILE A 325 -5.30 23.76 6.71
N LEU A 326 -3.98 23.74 6.67
CA LEU A 326 -3.20 22.61 6.20
C LEU A 326 -2.54 21.93 7.37
N ARG A 327 -2.60 20.60 7.39
CA ARG A 327 -1.88 19.75 8.31
C ARG A 327 -1.05 18.73 7.54
N CYS A 328 0.20 18.60 7.90
CA CYS A 328 1.11 17.59 7.37
C CYS A 328 1.95 16.99 8.49
N TYR A 329 2.67 15.91 8.19
CA TYR A 329 3.71 15.38 9.07
C TYR A 329 4.96 15.01 8.27
N GLU A 330 6.11 15.08 8.93
CA GLU A 330 7.38 14.57 8.41
C GLU A 330 7.47 13.06 8.66
N SER A 331 7.75 12.29 7.60
CA SER A 331 7.55 10.84 7.58
C SER A 331 8.83 9.99 7.52
N GLN A 332 10.00 10.61 7.38
CA GLN A 332 11.29 9.95 7.18
C GLN A 332 12.23 10.07 8.39
N GLY A 333 11.87 10.88 9.39
CA GLY A 333 12.68 11.15 10.57
C GLY A 333 13.83 12.12 10.31
N GLN A 334 13.70 12.98 9.30
CA GLN A 334 14.69 14.00 8.94
C GLN A 334 14.10 15.39 9.04
N GLU A 335 14.92 16.40 9.34
CA GLU A 335 14.46 17.78 9.33
C GLU A 335 14.26 18.26 7.89
N CYS A 336 13.16 18.98 7.62
CA CYS A 336 12.85 19.54 6.33
C CYS A 336 12.15 20.90 6.46
N ASP A 337 12.01 21.60 5.33
CA ASP A 337 11.26 22.86 5.24
C ASP A 337 10.00 22.67 4.40
N LEU A 338 8.87 23.16 4.89
CA LEU A 338 7.66 23.27 4.09
C LEU A 338 7.80 24.42 3.09
N THR A 339 7.61 24.12 1.81
CA THR A 339 7.54 25.13 0.74
C THR A 339 6.24 24.98 -0.03
N LEU A 340 5.54 26.09 -0.24
CA LEU A 340 4.22 26.06 -0.87
C LEU A 340 4.33 26.46 -2.35
N ASN A 341 3.99 25.53 -3.24
CA ASN A 341 3.79 25.80 -4.66
C ASN A 341 2.33 25.49 -5.01
N SER A 342 1.60 26.52 -5.44
CA SER A 342 0.18 26.43 -5.74
C SER A 342 -0.19 27.43 -6.83
N GLN A 343 -1.12 27.04 -7.70
CA GLN A 343 -1.76 27.95 -8.65
C GLN A 343 -3.00 28.67 -8.06
N LEU A 344 -3.27 28.47 -6.77
CA LEU A 344 -4.38 29.11 -6.05
C LEU A 344 -3.92 30.35 -5.24
N ASP A 345 -2.73 30.89 -5.54
CA ASP A 345 -2.13 32.05 -4.86
C ASP A 345 -2.25 31.95 -3.32
N LEU A 346 -1.84 30.81 -2.77
CA LEU A 346 -1.90 30.53 -1.34
C LEU A 346 -0.68 31.08 -0.61
N GLU A 347 -0.89 31.75 0.52
CA GLU A 347 0.18 32.26 1.39
C GLU A 347 0.11 31.64 2.79
N ILE A 348 1.26 31.25 3.31
CA ILE A 348 1.45 30.77 4.69
C ILE A 348 1.34 31.94 5.66
N CYS A 349 0.32 31.91 6.50
CA CYS A 349 0.08 32.97 7.49
C CYS A 349 0.73 32.63 8.83
N ASP A 350 0.20 31.63 9.54
CA ASP A 350 0.61 31.31 10.91
C ASP A 350 0.83 29.81 11.10
N ARG A 351 1.73 29.46 12.04
CA ARG A 351 1.82 28.10 12.59
C ARG A 351 0.75 27.92 13.66
N VAL A 352 -0.04 26.86 13.57
CA VAL A 352 -1.10 26.55 14.55
C VAL A 352 -0.93 25.16 15.15
N ASP A 353 -1.50 24.96 16.33
CA ASP A 353 -1.62 23.64 16.94
C ASP A 353 -2.76 22.81 16.31
N CYS A 354 -2.99 21.60 16.82
CA CYS A 354 -4.04 20.72 16.30
C CYS A 354 -5.47 21.27 16.51
N LEU A 355 -5.63 22.27 17.39
CA LEU A 355 -6.88 22.98 17.69
C LEU A 355 -6.94 24.35 17.01
N GLU A 356 -6.09 24.58 16.00
CA GLU A 356 -6.07 25.79 15.17
C GLU A 356 -5.65 27.06 15.93
N ARG A 357 -4.99 26.91 17.08
CA ARG A 357 -4.50 28.05 17.88
C ARG A 357 -3.09 28.42 17.47
N VAL A 358 -2.84 29.71 17.28
CA VAL A 358 -1.53 30.23 16.87
C VAL A 358 -0.46 29.85 17.90
N THR A 359 0.67 29.39 17.38
CA THR A 359 1.86 29.01 18.14
C THR A 359 3.02 29.96 17.78
N GLN A 360 3.82 30.35 18.78
CA GLN A 360 4.97 31.23 18.54
C GLN A 360 6.20 30.40 18.12
N GLN A 361 6.70 30.62 16.90
CA GLN A 361 7.95 30.04 16.37
C GLN A 361 8.67 31.07 15.49
N GLU A 362 10.01 31.08 15.53
CA GLU A 362 10.84 32.01 14.74
C GLU A 362 10.88 31.65 13.25
N ASN A 363 10.95 30.35 12.91
CA ASN A 363 10.81 29.84 11.55
C ASN A 363 9.61 28.91 11.49
N ILE A 364 8.48 29.42 11.00
CA ILE A 364 7.23 28.65 10.95
C ILE A 364 7.29 27.49 9.95
N CYS A 365 8.13 27.55 8.92
CA CYS A 365 8.18 26.55 7.85
C CYS A 365 9.09 25.37 8.15
N GLN A 366 10.01 25.48 9.11
CA GLN A 366 10.86 24.37 9.51
C GLN A 366 10.03 23.28 10.21
N ILE A 367 10.25 22.03 9.82
CA ILE A 367 9.57 20.85 10.36
C ILE A 367 10.62 19.86 10.86
N LYS A 368 10.55 19.55 12.15
CA LYS A 368 11.46 18.62 12.83
C LYS A 368 11.12 17.16 12.45
N PRO A 369 12.07 16.22 12.64
CA PRO A 369 11.80 14.79 12.51
C PRO A 369 10.51 14.36 13.20
N TRP A 370 9.64 13.62 12.48
CA TRP A 370 8.37 13.07 12.96
C TRP A 370 7.33 14.11 13.40
N GLN A 371 7.56 15.39 13.13
CA GLN A 371 6.69 16.45 13.62
C GLN A 371 5.40 16.53 12.80
N ILE A 372 4.26 16.55 13.50
CA ILE A 372 2.99 16.99 12.94
C ILE A 372 2.96 18.52 12.97
N ALA A 373 2.74 19.13 11.81
CA ALA A 373 2.73 20.57 11.61
C ALA A 373 1.38 21.02 11.06
N SER A 374 0.83 22.12 11.57
CA SER A 374 -0.39 22.73 11.05
C SER A 374 -0.19 24.22 10.79
N PHE A 375 -0.84 24.71 9.74
CA PHE A 375 -0.67 26.05 9.21
C PHE A 375 -2.01 26.65 8.80
N THR A 376 -2.15 27.96 8.97
CA THR A 376 -3.23 28.74 8.35
C THR A 376 -2.77 29.28 6.99
N PHE A 377 -3.67 29.24 6.02
CA PHE A 377 -3.52 29.87 4.71
C PHE A 377 -4.68 30.80 4.41
N LYS A 378 -4.42 31.81 3.59
CA LYS A 378 -5.45 32.64 2.97
C LYS A 378 -5.33 32.55 1.46
N LEU A 379 -6.47 32.55 0.78
CA LEU A 379 -6.53 32.79 -0.66
C LEU A 379 -6.19 34.26 -0.86
N SER A 380 -5.15 34.54 -1.65
CA SER A 380 -4.83 35.91 -2.04
C SER A 380 -6.01 36.46 -2.87
N SER A 381 -6.48 37.66 -2.52
CA SER A 381 -7.69 38.29 -3.08
C SER A 381 -7.51 38.81 -4.50
#